data_AF-A0AAJ1PS35-F1
#
_entry.id   AF-A0AAJ1PS35-F1
#
_cell.length_a   1.000
_cell.length_b   1.000
_cell.length_c   1.000
_cell.angle_alpha   90.00
_cell.angle_beta   90.00
_cell.angle_gamma   90.00
#
_symmetry.space_group_name_H-M   'P 1'
#
loop_
_entity.id
_entity.type
_entity.pdbx_description
1 polymer ?
#
loop_
_entity_poly.entity_id
_entity_poly.type
_entity_poly.pdbx_seq_one_letter_code
_entity_poly.pdbx_strand_id
1 'polypeptide(L)'
;MKILNFFLENPKQEFSETGVRKKTKLARATVNKWLKILSSLNLLIQTTKGRMKIYKVDLEFAVTRQLKILFNIVKLLPHLKDIKNVQIFLYGRKTRERHLRCYQKH
;
A
#
# COMPACT_ATOMS: atom_id res chain seq x y z
N MET A 1 3.54 0.69 13.49
CA MET A 1 2.06 0.56 13.34
C MET A 1 1.70 -0.73 12.61
N LYS A 2 0.96 -1.67 13.23
CA LYS A 2 0.63 -2.99 12.61
C LYS A 2 -0.28 -2.92 11.37
N ILE A 3 -1.29 -2.05 11.37
CA ILE A 3 -2.27 -1.95 10.27
C ILE A 3 -1.64 -1.34 9.02
N LEU A 4 -0.92 -0.23 9.16
CA LEU A 4 -0.22 0.40 8.05
C LEU A 4 0.82 -0.55 7.43
N ASN A 5 1.62 -1.23 8.26
CA ASN A 5 2.57 -2.24 7.77
C ASN A 5 1.87 -3.34 6.98
N PHE A 6 0.75 -3.88 7.49
CA PHE A 6 -0.04 -4.90 6.78
C PHE A 6 -0.44 -4.47 5.37
N PHE A 7 -0.88 -3.23 5.20
CA PHE A 7 -1.25 -2.69 3.89
C PHE A 7 -0.03 -2.42 3.00
N LEU A 8 1.07 -1.90 3.56
CA LEU A 8 2.31 -1.65 2.81
C LEU A 8 2.98 -2.94 2.32
N GLU A 9 2.81 -4.04 3.05
CA GLU A 9 3.23 -5.38 2.62
C GLU A 9 2.33 -5.96 1.52
N ASN A 10 1.07 -5.53 1.45
CA ASN A 10 0.07 -6.05 0.50
C ASN A 10 -0.57 -4.92 -0.35
N PRO A 11 0.22 -4.09 -1.04
CA PRO A 11 -0.25 -2.80 -1.58
C PRO A 11 -1.22 -2.91 -2.76
N LYS A 12 -1.31 -4.08 -3.40
CA LYS A 12 -2.23 -4.30 -4.54
C LYS A 12 -3.54 -4.98 -4.13
N GLN A 13 -3.60 -5.53 -2.92
CA GLN A 13 -4.73 -6.34 -2.47
C GLN A 13 -5.80 -5.47 -1.79
N GLU A 14 -7.05 -5.95 -1.89
CA GLU A 14 -8.22 -5.36 -1.26
C GLU A 14 -8.58 -6.15 -0.01
N PHE A 15 -8.89 -5.46 1.09
CA PHE A 15 -9.25 -6.11 2.36
C PHE A 15 -10.50 -5.50 2.98
N SER A 16 -11.39 -6.35 3.51
CA SER A 16 -12.48 -5.90 4.37
C SER A 16 -12.00 -5.68 5.81
N GLU A 17 -12.78 -4.95 6.62
CA GLU A 17 -12.53 -4.78 8.06
C GLU A 17 -12.26 -6.13 8.75
N THR A 18 -13.10 -7.13 8.47
CA THR A 18 -12.96 -8.47 9.05
C THR A 18 -11.67 -9.15 8.59
N GLY A 19 -11.26 -8.97 7.33
CA GLY A 19 -10.00 -9.49 6.81
C GLY A 19 -8.78 -8.87 7.51
N VAL A 20 -8.77 -7.54 7.65
CA VAL A 20 -7.73 -6.81 8.38
C VAL A 20 -7.67 -7.25 9.83
N ARG A 21 -8.82 -7.39 10.50
CA ARG A 21 -8.91 -7.83 11.90
C ARG A 21 -8.32 -9.23 12.09
N LYS A 22 -8.69 -10.18 11.23
CA LYS A 22 -8.18 -11.56 11.29
C LYS A 22 -6.66 -11.61 11.11
N LYS A 23 -6.11 -10.84 10.16
CA LYS A 23 -4.68 -10.83 9.88
C LYS A 23 -3.85 -10.09 10.94
N THR A 24 -4.36 -8.97 11.45
CA THR A 24 -3.63 -8.14 12.43
C THR A 24 -3.84 -8.56 13.87
N LYS A 25 -4.87 -9.38 14.15
CA LYS A 25 -5.30 -9.82 15.50
C LYS A 25 -5.57 -8.66 16.46
N LEU A 26 -6.00 -7.51 15.94
CA LEU A 26 -6.34 -6.32 16.73
C LEU A 26 -7.83 -6.26 17.07
N ALA A 27 -8.17 -5.52 18.12
CA ALA A 27 -9.56 -5.28 18.49
C ALA A 27 -10.31 -4.51 17.39
N ARG A 28 -11.61 -4.78 17.26
CA ARG A 28 -12.46 -4.17 16.22
C ARG A 28 -12.44 -2.65 16.27
N ALA A 29 -12.59 -2.06 17.45
CA ALA A 29 -12.56 -0.62 17.66
C ALA A 29 -11.23 0.00 17.19
N THR A 30 -10.11 -0.65 17.50
CA THR A 30 -8.78 -0.23 17.05
C THR A 30 -8.66 -0.29 15.54
N VAL A 31 -9.07 -1.39 14.91
CA VAL A 31 -9.05 -1.53 13.44
C VAL A 31 -9.89 -0.44 12.78
N ASN A 32 -11.11 -0.21 13.23
CA ASN A 32 -11.99 0.82 12.64
C ASN A 32 -11.46 2.23 12.83
N LYS A 33 -10.93 2.55 14.00
CA LYS A 33 -10.27 3.84 14.25
C LYS A 33 -9.14 4.09 13.26
N TRP A 34 -8.25 3.11 13.09
CA TRP A 34 -7.11 3.25 12.19
C TRP A 34 -7.50 3.22 10.71
N LEU A 35 -8.44 2.38 10.28
CA LEU A 35 -8.95 2.39 8.91
C LEU A 35 -9.56 3.75 8.56
N LYS A 36 -10.34 4.34 9.49
CA LYS A 36 -10.89 5.69 9.32
C LYS A 36 -9.79 6.74 9.20
N ILE A 37 -8.79 6.73 10.09
CA ILE A 37 -7.67 7.68 10.05
C ILE A 37 -6.88 7.53 8.74
N LEU A 38 -6.46 6.32 8.38
CA LEU A 38 -5.65 6.08 7.18
C LEU A 38 -6.40 6.45 5.90
N SER A 39 -7.72 6.21 5.84
CA SER A 39 -8.53 6.68 4.72
C SER A 39 -8.69 8.20 4.70
N SER A 40 -8.85 8.86 5.85
CA SER A 40 -8.91 10.33 5.91
C SER A 40 -7.61 11.03 5.49
N LEU A 41 -6.48 10.31 5.58
CA LEU A 41 -5.16 10.77 5.15
C LEU A 41 -4.84 10.40 3.69
N ASN A 42 -5.81 9.88 2.93
CA ASN A 42 -5.64 9.36 1.56
C ASN A 42 -4.56 8.27 1.43
N LEU A 43 -4.22 7.57 2.52
CA LEU A 43 -3.31 6.43 2.48
C LEU A 43 -4.04 5.15 2.04
N LEU A 44 -5.34 5.07 2.33
CA LEU A 44 -6.21 3.97 1.94
C LEU A 44 -7.45 4.48 1.20
N ILE A 45 -7.72 3.91 0.04
CA ILE A 45 -8.99 4.05 -0.68
C ILE A 45 -10.02 3.16 0.01
N GLN A 46 -11.12 3.76 0.47
CA GLN A 46 -12.29 3.02 0.95
C GLN A 46 -13.33 2.94 -0.17
N THR A 47 -13.74 1.73 -0.53
CA THR A 47 -14.87 1.47 -1.42
C THR A 47 -15.95 0.71 -0.68
N THR A 48 -17.20 0.85 -1.13
CA THR A 48 -18.33 0.10 -0.57
C THR A 48 -18.80 -0.91 -1.62
N LYS A 49 -18.76 -2.19 -1.28
CA LYS A 49 -19.37 -3.27 -2.09
C LYS A 49 -20.56 -3.84 -1.31
N GLY A 50 -21.77 -3.46 -1.72
CA GLY A 50 -23.01 -3.77 -0.98
C GLY A 50 -23.02 -3.12 0.41
N ARG A 51 -23.09 -3.94 1.47
CA ARG A 51 -23.00 -3.48 2.87
C ARG A 51 -21.57 -3.50 3.43
N MET A 52 -20.58 -3.96 2.66
CA MET A 52 -19.21 -4.19 3.13
C MET A 52 -18.28 -3.06 2.68
N LYS A 53 -17.49 -2.53 3.62
CA LYS A 53 -16.39 -1.61 3.33
C LYS A 53 -15.13 -2.40 2.98
N ILE A 54 -14.50 -2.01 1.88
CA ILE A 54 -13.26 -2.57 1.37
C ILE A 54 -12.22 -1.47 1.33
N TYR A 55 -11.00 -1.82 1.73
CA TYR A 55 -9.87 -0.93 1.86
C TYR A 55 -8.73 -1.42 0.97
N LYS A 56 -8.08 -0.49 0.26
CA LYS A 56 -6.89 -0.72 -0.58
C LYS A 56 -5.91 0.42 -0.38
N VAL A 57 -4.62 0.15 -0.54
CA VAL A 57 -3.59 1.21 -0.58
C VAL A 57 -3.83 2.13 -1.77
N ASP A 58 -3.82 3.44 -1.52
CA ASP A 58 -3.84 4.44 -2.59
C ASP A 58 -2.43 4.59 -3.18
N LEU A 59 -2.14 3.90 -4.28
CA LEU A 59 -0.84 4.00 -4.95
C LEU A 59 -0.74 5.20 -5.91
N GLU A 60 -1.85 5.86 -6.20
CA GLU A 60 -1.89 7.09 -6.99
C GLU A 60 -1.47 8.29 -6.14
N PHE A 61 -1.77 8.26 -4.83
CA PHE A 61 -1.29 9.26 -3.90
C PHE A 61 0.24 9.20 -3.71
N ALA A 62 0.91 10.31 -4.01
CA ALA A 62 2.37 10.39 -4.02
C ALA A 62 3.00 10.04 -2.67
N VAL A 63 2.40 10.46 -1.55
CA VAL A 63 2.91 10.18 -0.20
C VAL A 63 2.89 8.67 0.08
N THR A 64 1.78 8.00 -0.21
CA THR A 64 1.66 6.54 -0.04
C THR A 64 2.68 5.79 -0.88
N ARG A 65 2.89 6.25 -2.12
CA ARG A 65 3.90 5.69 -3.01
C ARG A 65 5.32 5.81 -2.43
N GLN A 66 5.69 7.00 -1.94
CA GLN A 66 7.00 7.21 -1.31
C GLN A 66 7.15 6.40 -0.03
N LEU A 67 6.10 6.33 0.78
CA LEU A 67 6.08 5.54 2.00
C LEU A 67 6.31 4.05 1.73
N LYS A 68 5.72 3.51 0.65
CA LYS A 68 5.98 2.14 0.21
C LYS A 68 7.44 1.92 -0.19
N ILE A 69 8.04 2.85 -0.92
CA ILE A 69 9.46 2.75 -1.32
C ILE A 69 10.33 2.73 -0.07
N LEU A 70 10.11 3.67 0.85
CA LEU A 70 10.84 3.73 2.10
C LEU A 70 10.68 2.45 2.94
N PHE A 71 9.45 1.95 3.05
CA PHE A 71 9.15 0.71 3.75
C PHE A 71 9.94 -0.48 3.17
N ASN A 72 10.00 -0.59 1.85
CA ASN A 72 10.77 -1.62 1.18
C ASN A 72 12.28 -1.49 1.44
N ILE A 73 12.82 -0.27 1.41
CA ILE A 73 14.24 -0.01 1.71
C ILE A 73 14.53 -0.41 3.16
N VAL A 74 13.71 0.04 4.12
CA VAL A 74 13.88 -0.29 5.54
C VAL A 74 13.80 -1.81 5.78
N LYS A 75 12.90 -2.51 5.08
CA LYS A 75 12.79 -3.97 5.15
C LYS A 75 14.01 -4.69 4.55
N LEU A 76 14.64 -4.09 3.54
CA LEU A 76 15.81 -4.65 2.88
C LEU A 76 17.11 -4.40 3.67
N LEU A 77 17.25 -3.26 4.35
CA LEU A 77 18.46 -2.84 5.05
C LEU A 77 19.11 -3.93 5.95
N PRO A 78 18.36 -4.66 6.79
CA PRO A 78 18.95 -5.71 7.63
C PRO A 78 19.64 -6.82 6.83
N HIS A 79 19.14 -7.11 5.62
CA HIS A 79 19.68 -8.16 4.75
C HIS A 79 20.90 -7.70 3.95
N LEU A 80 21.18 -6.40 3.92
CA LEU A 80 22.33 -5.83 3.23
C LEU A 80 23.53 -5.64 4.15
N LYS A 81 23.36 -5.81 5.47
CA LYS A 81 24.38 -5.49 6.48
C LYS A 81 25.69 -6.26 6.28
N ASP A 82 25.60 -7.49 5.77
CA ASP A 82 26.75 -8.39 5.60
C ASP A 82 27.32 -8.37 4.17
N ILE A 83 26.70 -7.63 3.25
CA ILE A 83 27.15 -7.52 1.86
C ILE A 83 28.19 -6.39 1.77
N LYS A 84 29.44 -6.74 1.49
CA LYS A 84 30.54 -5.79 1.28
C LYS A 84 30.99 -5.78 -0.18
N ASN A 85 31.43 -4.62 -0.66
CA ASN A 85 32.01 -4.42 -2.00
C ASN A 85 31.06 -4.74 -3.18
N VAL A 86 29.76 -4.48 -3.03
CA VAL A 86 28.77 -4.65 -4.11
C VAL A 86 28.00 -3.36 -4.32
N GLN A 87 27.80 -2.96 -5.59
CA GLN A 87 26.88 -1.88 -5.95
C GLN A 87 25.46 -2.44 -6.11
N ILE A 88 24.51 -1.90 -5.36
CA ILE A 88 23.11 -2.34 -5.40
C ILE A 88 22.29 -1.28 -6.12
N PHE A 89 21.73 -1.65 -7.27
CA PHE A 89 20.85 -0.79 -8.05
C PHE A 89 19.38 -1.16 -7.80
N LEU A 90 18.62 -0.25 -7.19
CA LEU A 90 17.18 -0.39 -7.01
C LEU A 90 16.46 0.32 -8.16
N TYR A 91 15.78 -0.45 -9.01
CA TYR A 91 14.93 0.08 -10.08
C TYR A 91 13.46 -0.26 -9.83
N GLY A 92 12.59 0.75 -9.95
CA GLY A 92 11.15 0.58 -9.85
C GLY A 92 10.49 0.65 -11.22
N ARG A 93 9.57 -0.28 -11.53
CA ARG A 93 8.67 -0.12 -12.69
C ARG A 93 7.53 0.84 -12.33
N LYS A 94 7.32 1.91 -13.11
CA LYS A 94 6.02 2.57 -13.23
C LYS A 94 5.13 1.66 -14.07
N THR A 95 4.18 0.95 -13.46
CA THR A 95 3.03 0.43 -14.23
C THR A 95 2.28 1.66 -14.73
N ARG A 96 2.38 1.95 -16.04
CA ARG A 96 1.55 2.95 -16.71
C ARG A 96 0.13 2.38 -16.77
N GLU A 97 -0.76 2.81 -15.88
CA GLU A 97 -2.20 2.60 -16.07
C GLU A 97 -2.76 3.77 -16.90
N ARG A 98 -3.08 3.46 -18.17
CA ARG A 98 -3.86 4.21 -19.17
C ARG A 98 -3.39 5.61 -19.59
N HIS A 99 -2.63 5.62 -20.69
CA HIS A 99 -2.76 6.69 -21.70
C HIS A 99 -3.94 6.29 -22.60
N LEU A 100 -5.15 6.80 -22.31
CA LEU A 100 -6.25 6.79 -23.27
C LEU A 100 -6.16 8.08 -24.08
N ARG A 101 -5.65 7.98 -25.30
CA ARG A 101 -6.22 8.61 -26.50
C ARG A 101 -5.51 8.01 -27.71
N CYS A 102 -6.20 7.08 -28.35
CA CYS A 102 -6.03 6.86 -29.78
C CYS A 102 -6.32 8.20 -30.47
N TYR A 103 -5.34 8.71 -31.22
CA TYR A 103 -5.60 9.57 -32.37
C TYR A 103 -4.87 8.94 -33.55
N GLN A 104 -5.60 8.14 -34.31
CA GLN A 104 -5.36 7.96 -35.73
C GLN A 104 -6.30 8.91 -36.47
N LYS A 105 -5.71 9.71 -37.38
CA LYS A 105 -6.26 10.52 -38.49
C LYS A 105 -5.41 11.81 -38.53
N HIS A 106 -4.68 12.16 -39.58
CA HIS A 106 -4.67 11.76 -40.99
C HIS A 106 -3.23 11.63 -41.49
#